data_AF-A0A660MZZ1-F1
#
_entry.id   AF-A0A660MZZ1-F1
#
_cell.length_a   1.000
_cell.length_b   1.000
_cell.length_c   1.000
_cell.angle_alpha   90.00
_cell.angle_beta   90.00
_cell.angle_gamma   90.00
#
_symmetry.space_group_name_H-M   'P 1'
#
loop_
_entity.id
_entity.type
_entity.pdbx_description
1 polymer ?
#
loop_
_entity_poly.entity_id
_entity_poly.type
_entity_poly.pdbx_seq_one_letter_code
_entity_poly.pdbx_strand_id
1 'polypeptide(L)'
;HPHEQYIWGVFSAFAPDAEIDLGILPDAESPTFWSLNAQPQHPQALFEIVCWDSTCTLFIGLPDKLAQRVVAEFPECRTLDKTIDEAA
;
A
#
# COMPACT_ATOMS: atom_id res chain seq x y z
N HIS A 1 -5.41 -13.36 -20.38
CA HIS A 1 -6.74 -12.95 -19.87
C HIS A 1 -6.62 -11.49 -19.40
N PRO A 2 -7.23 -10.49 -20.07
CA PRO A 2 -6.95 -9.07 -19.78
C PRO A 2 -7.81 -8.44 -18.67
N HIS A 3 -8.48 -9.23 -17.82
CA HIS A 3 -9.46 -8.73 -16.83
C HIS A 3 -9.36 -9.41 -15.46
N GLU A 4 -8.17 -9.87 -15.07
CA GLU A 4 -7.98 -10.42 -13.74
C GLU A 4 -7.97 -9.29 -12.71
N GLN A 5 -8.84 -9.40 -11.72
CA GLN A 5 -8.93 -8.48 -10.59
C GLN A 5 -8.71 -9.27 -9.30
N TYR A 6 -7.90 -8.72 -8.40
CA TYR A 6 -7.79 -9.21 -7.04
C TYR A 6 -8.93 -8.60 -6.21
N ILE A 7 -9.82 -9.46 -5.70
CA ILE A 7 -10.91 -9.02 -4.82
C ILE A 7 -10.33 -8.58 -3.48
N TRP A 8 -9.44 -9.38 -2.91
CA TRP A 8 -8.81 -9.10 -1.62
C TRP A 8 -7.39 -9.66 -1.58
N GLY A 9 -6.45 -8.90 -1.03
CA GLY A 9 -5.08 -9.37 -0.79
C GLY A 9 -4.13 -8.25 -0.37
N VAL A 10 -3.15 -8.61 0.46
CA VAL A 10 -2.03 -7.73 0.81
C VAL A 10 -0.76 -8.30 0.19
N PHE A 11 -0.12 -7.50 -0.65
CA PHE A 11 1.14 -7.84 -1.30
C PHE A 11 2.26 -7.00 -0.67
N SER A 12 3.11 -7.64 0.12
CA SER A 12 4.27 -6.98 0.74
C SER A 12 5.51 -7.13 -0.14
N ALA A 13 6.15 -6.00 -0.46
CA ALA A 13 7.38 -5.98 -1.21
C ALA A 13 8.58 -6.10 -0.26
N PHE A 14 9.49 -7.04 -0.52
CA PHE A 14 10.69 -7.25 0.28
C PHE A 14 11.95 -6.98 -0.54
N ALA A 15 13.06 -6.72 0.14
CA ALA A 15 14.36 -6.69 -0.52
C ALA A 15 14.66 -8.08 -1.12
N PRO A 16 15.31 -8.18 -2.30
CA PRO A 16 15.54 -9.46 -2.97
C PRO A 16 16.23 -10.55 -2.12
N ASP A 17 17.13 -10.12 -1.23
CA ASP A 17 17.93 -11.00 -0.36
C ASP A 17 17.41 -11.06 1.08
N ALA A 18 16.17 -10.60 1.33
CA ALA A 18 15.58 -10.66 2.66
C ALA A 18 15.19 -12.10 3.03
N GLU A 19 15.64 -12.55 4.19
CA GLU A 19 15.02 -13.70 4.87
C GLU A 19 13.75 -13.21 5.57
N ILE A 20 12.60 -13.57 5.01
CA ILE A 20 11.29 -13.06 5.42
C ILE A 20 10.76 -13.90 6.58
N ASP A 21 10.34 -13.25 7.66
CA ASP A 21 9.59 -13.91 8.74
C ASP A 21 8.14 -14.18 8.32
N LEU A 22 7.89 -15.38 7.82
CA LEU A 22 6.56 -15.82 7.39
C LEU A 22 5.57 -16.03 8.56
N GLY A 23 6.00 -15.89 9.81
CA GLY A 23 5.11 -15.91 10.97
C GLY A 23 4.29 -14.64 11.15
N ILE A 24 4.70 -13.54 10.51
CA ILE A 24 4.01 -12.25 10.54
C ILE A 24 3.11 -12.16 9.31
N LEU A 25 1.80 -12.15 9.54
CA LEU A 25 0.81 -12.01 8.46
C LEU A 25 0.22 -10.60 8.48
N PRO A 26 0.03 -9.96 7.31
CA PRO A 26 -0.71 -8.71 7.24
C PRO A 26 -2.18 -8.93 7.62
N ASP A 27 -2.79 -7.92 8.24
CA ASP A 27 -4.18 -7.90 8.69
C ASP A 27 -4.87 -6.58 8.29
N ALA A 28 -5.33 -6.53 7.03
CA ALA A 28 -6.05 -5.39 6.50
C ALA A 28 -7.49 -5.26 7.07
N GLU A 29 -7.96 -6.24 7.84
CA GLU A 29 -9.24 -6.15 8.57
C GLU A 29 -9.07 -5.37 9.89
N SER A 30 -7.85 -5.23 10.39
CA SER A 30 -7.55 -4.49 11.60
C SER A 30 -7.99 -3.02 11.49
N PRO A 31 -8.81 -2.49 12.42
CA PRO A 31 -9.21 -1.08 12.40
C PRO A 31 -8.03 -0.10 12.49
N THR A 32 -6.91 -0.56 13.06
CA THR A 32 -5.68 0.25 13.19
C THR A 32 -5.00 0.49 11.84
N PHE A 33 -5.17 -0.42 10.88
CA PHE A 33 -4.65 -0.27 9.52
C PHE A 33 -5.31 0.91 8.79
N TRP A 34 -6.61 1.13 9.01
CA TRP A 34 -7.40 2.19 8.38
C TRP A 34 -7.25 3.57 9.03
N SER A 35 -6.12 3.80 9.72
CA SER A 35 -5.77 5.09 10.29
C SER A 35 -4.99 5.97 9.30
N LEU A 36 -4.96 7.27 9.56
CA LEU A 36 -4.10 8.18 8.81
C LEU A 36 -2.62 7.82 9.00
N ASN A 37 -1.83 8.01 7.97
CA ASN A 37 -0.41 7.67 7.89
C ASN A 37 -0.17 6.17 8.09
N ALA A 38 -1.03 5.35 7.48
CA ALA A 38 -0.89 3.90 7.46
C ALA A 38 0.54 3.52 7.03
N GLN A 39 1.11 2.57 7.77
CA GLN A 39 2.45 2.04 7.53
C GLN A 39 2.33 0.61 6.98
N PRO A 40 3.36 0.11 6.26
CA PRO A 40 3.42 -1.31 5.91
C PRO A 40 3.23 -2.17 7.16
N GLN A 41 2.34 -3.16 7.06
CA GLN A 41 1.95 -4.01 8.18
C GLN A 41 3.07 -4.97 8.57
N HIS A 42 3.77 -5.52 7.58
CA HIS A 42 4.91 -6.38 7.83
C HIS A 42 6.18 -5.54 8.07
N PRO A 43 6.91 -5.70 9.20
CA PRO A 43 8.05 -4.84 9.56
C PRO A 43 9.21 -4.85 8.55
N GLN A 44 9.41 -5.95 7.84
CA GLN A 44 10.42 -6.09 6.78
C GLN A 44 9.95 -5.60 5.40
N ALA A 45 8.69 -5.18 5.24
CA ALA A 45 8.17 -4.74 3.96
C ALA A 45 8.66 -3.32 3.62
N LEU A 46 9.10 -3.14 2.38
CA LEU A 46 9.48 -1.84 1.84
C LEU A 46 8.26 -0.98 1.50
N PHE A 47 7.20 -1.62 1.01
CA PHE A 47 5.88 -1.05 0.76
C PHE A 47 4.87 -2.20 0.62
N GLU A 48 3.59 -1.88 0.68
CA GLU A 48 2.49 -2.83 0.49
C GLU A 48 1.50 -2.35 -0.57
N ILE A 49 0.94 -3.29 -1.33
CA ILE A 49 -0.23 -3.08 -2.18
C ILE A 49 -1.39 -3.83 -1.55
N VAL A 50 -2.46 -3.13 -1.22
CA VAL A 50 -3.64 -3.73 -0.58
C VAL A 50 -4.82 -3.62 -1.51
N CYS A 51 -5.30 -4.76 -2.02
CA CYS A 51 -6.56 -4.85 -2.75
C CYS A 51 -7.67 -5.10 -1.73
N TRP A 52 -8.66 -4.20 -1.68
CA TRP A 52 -9.72 -4.26 -0.67
C TRP A 52 -11.10 -4.38 -1.29
N ASP A 53 -11.67 -5.59 -1.16
CA ASP A 53 -13.04 -5.98 -1.52
C ASP A 53 -13.49 -5.48 -2.90
N SER A 54 -12.58 -5.42 -3.86
CA SER A 54 -12.77 -4.81 -5.19
C SER A 54 -13.14 -3.32 -5.21
N THR A 55 -13.22 -2.66 -4.06
CA THR A 55 -13.63 -1.26 -3.91
C THR A 55 -12.48 -0.28 -4.06
N CYS A 56 -11.27 -0.65 -3.59
CA CYS A 56 -10.08 0.16 -3.75
C CYS A 56 -8.80 -0.68 -3.80
N THR A 57 -7.73 -0.06 -4.30
CA THR A 57 -6.37 -0.55 -4.17
C THR A 57 -5.55 0.54 -3.47
N LEU A 58 -4.96 0.20 -2.33
CA LEU A 58 -4.13 1.10 -1.54
C LEU A 58 -2.67 0.80 -1.82
N PHE A 59 -1.86 1.84 -1.86
CA PHE A 59 -0.42 1.73 -1.91
C PHE A 59 0.16 2.35 -0.65
N ILE A 60 0.73 1.52 0.23
CA ILE A 60 1.15 1.90 1.58
C ILE A 60 2.69 1.89 1.66
N GLY A 61 3.29 2.98 2.15
CA GLY A 61 4.74 3.10 2.29
C GLY A 61 5.52 3.18 0.96
N LEU A 62 4.86 3.52 -0.15
CA LEU A 62 5.54 3.69 -1.43
C LEU A 62 6.63 4.78 -1.35
N PRO A 63 7.85 4.54 -1.85
CA PRO A 63 8.84 5.61 -2.03
C PRO A 63 8.32 6.69 -2.97
N ASP A 64 8.60 7.97 -2.69
CA ASP A 64 8.07 9.13 -3.42
C ASP A 64 8.17 9.01 -4.94
N LYS A 65 9.34 8.58 -5.44
CA LYS A 65 9.58 8.40 -6.88
C LYS A 65 8.64 7.37 -7.51
N LEU A 66 8.27 6.32 -6.77
CA LEU A 66 7.34 5.30 -7.24
C LEU A 66 5.89 5.77 -7.10
N ALA A 67 5.55 6.44 -6.00
CA ALA A 67 4.25 7.06 -5.81
C ALA A 67 3.92 8.07 -6.93
N GLN A 68 4.87 8.92 -7.32
CA GLN A 68 4.72 9.87 -8.43
C GLN A 68 4.44 9.15 -9.77
N ARG A 69 5.08 8.01 -10.01
CA ARG A 69 4.83 7.21 -11.22
C ARG A 69 3.43 6.58 -11.21
N VAL A 70 2.98 6.08 -10.06
CA VAL A 70 1.62 5.53 -9.92
C VAL A 70 0.58 6.60 -10.20
N VAL A 71 0.70 7.79 -9.59
CA VAL A 71 -0.25 8.89 -9.80
C VAL A 71 -0.21 9.41 -11.25
N ALA A 72 0.96 9.41 -11.89
CA ALA A 72 1.08 9.79 -13.30
C ALA A 72 0.40 8.79 -14.25
N GLU A 73 0.46 7.50 -13.95
CA GLU A 73 -0.17 6.44 -14.75
C GLU A 73 -1.67 6.29 -14.47
N PHE A 74 -2.08 6.51 -13.21
CA PHE A 74 -3.46 6.40 -12.73
C PHE A 74 -3.90 7.74 -12.12
N PRO A 75 -4.34 8.71 -12.94
CA PRO A 75 -4.69 10.06 -12.48
C PRO A 75 -5.83 10.11 -11.45
N GLU A 76 -6.63 9.06 -11.34
CA GLU A 76 -7.67 8.88 -10.34
C GLU A 76 -7.15 8.56 -8.94
N CYS A 77 -5.88 8.11 -8.81
CA CYS A 77 -5.26 7.84 -7.53
C CYS A 77 -5.19 9.13 -6.69
N ARG A 78 -5.49 8.97 -5.40
CA ARG A 78 -5.45 10.06 -4.42
C ARG A 78 -4.45 9.73 -3.34
N THR A 79 -3.65 10.72 -2.95
CA THR A 79 -2.85 10.63 -1.74
C THR A 79 -3.79 10.54 -0.54
N LEU A 80 -3.64 9.47 0.25
CA LEU A 80 -4.48 9.22 1.43
C LEU A 80 -4.17 10.23 2.53
N ASP A 81 -2.88 10.43 2.80
CA ASP A 81 -2.39 11.35 3.81
C ASP A 81 -1.88 12.61 3.12
N LYS A 82 -2.80 13.55 2.87
CA LYS A 82 -2.36 14.92 2.67
C LYS A 82 -1.79 15.37 4.02
N THR A 83 -0.47 15.45 4.15
CA THR A 83 0.05 16.58 4.93
C THR A 83 -0.69 17.80 4.41
N ILE A 84 -1.39 18.47 5.32
CA ILE A 84 -1.92 19.79 5.05
C ILE A 84 -0.68 20.65 4.79
N ASP A 85 -0.26 20.73 3.53
CA ASP A 85 0.49 21.88 3.03
C ASP A 85 -0.53 23.00 2.78
N GLU A 86 -1.23 23.38 3.86
CA GLU A 86 -1.72 24.75 4.03
C GLU A 86 -0.81 25.37 5.08
N ALA A 87 -0.10 26.43 4.67
CA ALA A 87 0.79 27.31 5.44
C ALA A 87 2.29 26.92 5.50
N ALA A 88 3.03 27.32 4.46
CA ALA A 88 4.14 28.26 4.58
C ALA A 88 4.35 29.03 3.25
#